data_AF-A0A220IEG6-F1
#
_entry.id   AF-A0A220IEG6-F1
#
_cell.length_a   1.000
_cell.length_b   1.000
_cell.length_c   1.000
_cell.angle_alpha   90.00
_cell.angle_beta   90.00
_cell.angle_gamma   90.00
#
_symmetry.space_group_name_H-M   'P 1'
#
loop_
_entity.id
_entity.type
_entity.pdbx_description
1 polymer ?
#
loop_
_entity_poly.entity_id
_entity_poly.type
_entity_poly.pdbx_seq_one_letter_code
_entity_poly.pdbx_strand_id
1 'polypeptide(L)'
;MEVGSCNSSGQLSGRAVDTRGKHRIHAQLNRLQQEARFLEEELELLEKMDNASASCKEFLDSVDSKPDPLLPQTMGPVNTTWDQWFERPKEAKRCGCFIL
;
A
#
# COMPACT_ATOMS: atom_id res chain seq x y z
N MET A 1 -9.26 -7.09 -78.95
CA MET A 1 -10.58 -6.53 -78.61
C MET A 1 -10.69 -6.59 -77.10
N GLU A 2 -10.30 -5.49 -76.45
CA GLU A 2 -11.21 -4.55 -75.75
C GLU A 2 -11.71 -5.19 -74.44
N VAL A 3 -11.01 -4.98 -73.32
CA VAL A 3 -11.25 -3.92 -72.30
C VAL A 3 -12.65 -4.00 -71.70
N GLY A 4 -12.69 -4.32 -70.41
CA GLY A 4 -13.85 -4.20 -69.54
C GLY A 4 -13.39 -4.00 -68.10
N SER A 5 -12.86 -2.82 -67.81
CA SER A 5 -12.57 -2.34 -66.45
C SER A 5 -13.88 -1.94 -65.76
N CYS A 6 -14.08 -2.38 -64.52
CA CYS A 6 -14.81 -1.58 -63.54
C CYS A 6 -14.16 -1.74 -62.15
N ASN A 7 -13.66 -0.61 -61.67
CA ASN A 7 -12.95 -0.43 -60.41
C ASN A 7 -13.91 -0.60 -59.23
N SER A 8 -13.48 -1.31 -58.17
CA SER A 8 -13.93 -1.01 -56.82
C SER A 8 -12.71 -0.67 -55.98
N SER A 9 -12.55 0.64 -55.77
CA SER A 9 -11.66 1.29 -54.84
C SER A 9 -11.56 0.55 -53.52
N GLY A 10 -10.37 0.08 -53.18
CA GLY A 10 -10.16 -0.60 -51.90
C GLY A 10 -8.75 -1.07 -51.61
N GLN A 11 -7.71 -0.55 -52.28
CA GLN A 11 -6.32 -0.90 -51.97
C GLN A 11 -5.43 0.33 -51.96
N LEU A 12 -5.65 1.17 -50.96
CA LEU A 12 -4.61 2.04 -50.39
C LEU A 12 -4.67 1.94 -48.87
N SER A 13 -4.64 0.72 -48.30
CA SER A 13 -4.11 0.56 -46.95
C SER A 13 -2.59 0.51 -47.09
N GLY A 14 -2.02 1.66 -47.42
CA GLY A 14 -0.58 1.84 -47.48
C GLY A 14 -0.03 1.51 -46.12
N ARG A 15 0.61 0.35 -46.00
CA ARG A 15 1.59 -0.04 -44.98
C ARG A 15 1.54 0.88 -43.76
N ALA A 16 0.43 0.83 -43.02
CA ALA A 16 0.43 1.30 -41.66
C ALA A 16 1.37 0.31 -40.97
N VAL A 17 2.66 0.65 -40.92
CA VAL A 17 3.60 0.00 -40.00
C VAL A 17 2.81 -0.09 -38.71
N ASP A 18 2.61 -1.29 -38.18
CA ASP A 18 1.83 -1.51 -36.97
C ASP A 18 2.58 -0.87 -35.79
N THR A 19 2.51 0.45 -35.73
CA THR A 19 3.15 1.29 -34.74
C THR A 19 2.46 1.03 -33.41
N ARG A 20 1.19 0.58 -33.40
CA ARG A 20 0.50 0.16 -32.18
C ARG A 20 1.20 -1.03 -31.53
N GLY A 21 1.62 -2.02 -32.31
CA GLY A 21 2.48 -3.11 -31.84
C GLY A 21 3.80 -2.60 -31.26
N LYS A 22 4.48 -1.69 -31.96
CA LYS A 22 5.74 -1.07 -31.50
C LYS A 22 5.56 -0.32 -30.17
N HIS A 23 4.57 0.56 -30.05
CA HIS A 23 4.30 1.31 -28.82
C HIS A 23 3.95 0.39 -27.65
N ARG A 24 3.16 -0.68 -27.89
CA ARG A 24 2.86 -1.68 -26.87
C ARG A 24 4.12 -2.36 -26.35
N ILE A 25 5.01 -2.79 -27.25
CA ILE A 25 6.28 -3.41 -26.87
C ILE A 25 7.16 -2.43 -26.10
N HIS A 26 7.24 -1.17 -26.53
CA HIS A 26 8.02 -0.14 -25.82
C HIS A 26 7.46 0.16 -24.44
N ALA A 27 6.14 0.22 -24.27
CA ALA A 27 5.52 0.41 -22.97
C ALA A 27 5.80 -0.75 -22.01
N GLN A 28 5.75 -1.99 -22.51
CA GLN A 28 6.11 -3.18 -21.73
C GLN A 28 7.59 -3.17 -21.34
N LEU A 29 8.48 -2.83 -22.28
CA LEU A 29 9.91 -2.70 -22.01
C LEU A 29 10.21 -1.64 -20.95
N ASN A 30 9.61 -0.45 -21.09
CA ASN A 30 9.79 0.64 -20.14
C ASN A 30 9.28 0.24 -18.74
N ARG A 31 8.17 -0.49 -18.67
CA ARG A 31 7.64 -1.00 -17.39
C ARG A 31 8.63 -1.97 -16.74
N LEU A 32 9.11 -2.96 -17.50
CA LEU A 32 10.10 -3.92 -16.99
C LEU A 32 11.41 -3.24 -16.58
N GLN A 33 11.85 -2.26 -17.34
CA GLN A 33 13.06 -1.49 -17.00
C GLN A 33 12.87 -0.69 -15.71
N GLN A 34 11.66 -0.17 -15.46
CA GLN A 34 11.34 0.52 -14.22
C GLN A 34 11.26 -0.46 -13.04
N GLU A 35 10.60 -1.62 -13.21
CA GLU A 35 10.56 -2.68 -12.21
C GLU A 35 11.98 -3.16 -11.85
N ALA A 36 12.86 -3.32 -12.84
CA ALA A 36 14.25 -3.70 -12.61
C ALA A 36 15.01 -2.66 -11.78
N ARG A 37 14.87 -1.36 -12.11
CA ARG A 37 15.49 -0.28 -11.32
C ARG A 37 15.00 -0.25 -9.88
N PHE A 38 13.69 -0.42 -9.65
CA PHE A 38 13.16 -0.45 -8.29
C PHE A 38 13.70 -1.63 -7.49
N LEU A 39 13.81 -2.81 -8.10
CA LEU A 39 14.41 -3.97 -7.43
C LEU A 39 15.90 -3.76 -7.11
N GLU A 40 16.66 -3.12 -8.00
CA GLU A 40 18.06 -2.77 -7.75
C GLU A 40 18.19 -1.81 -6.56
N GLU A 41 17.36 -0.77 -6.51
CA GLU A 41 17.30 0.19 -5.39
C GLU A 41 16.89 -0.50 -4.07
N GLU A 42 15.88 -1.38 -4.10
CA GLU A 42 15.44 -2.14 -2.92
C GLU A 42 16.54 -3.08 -2.40
N LEU A 43 17.28 -3.74 -3.30
CA LEU A 43 18.41 -4.59 -2.92
C LEU A 43 19.53 -3.79 -2.27
N GLU A 44 19.86 -2.61 -2.81
CA GLU A 44 20.87 -1.71 -2.21
C GLU A 44 20.44 -1.25 -0.80
N LEU A 45 19.15 -0.99 -0.60
CA LEU A 45 18.62 -0.66 0.73
C LEU A 45 18.72 -1.85 1.68
N LEU A 46 18.34 -3.06 1.24
CA LEU A 46 18.42 -4.28 2.05
C LEU A 46 19.86 -4.62 2.46
N GLU A 47 20.85 -4.37 1.60
CA GLU A 47 22.26 -4.57 1.94
C GLU A 47 22.75 -3.61 3.04
N LYS A 48 22.17 -2.40 3.12
CA LYS A 48 22.49 -1.39 4.13
C LYS A 48 21.68 -1.55 5.41
N MET A 49 20.63 -2.38 5.43
CA MET A 49 19.79 -2.58 6.59
C MET A 49 20.49 -3.43 7.65
N ASP A 50 20.23 -3.11 8.91
CA ASP A 50 20.70 -3.89 10.03
C ASP A 50 20.00 -5.25 10.13
N ASN A 51 20.64 -6.17 10.87
CA ASN A 51 20.05 -7.48 11.13
C ASN A 51 18.70 -7.34 11.83
N ALA A 52 17.69 -8.07 11.35
CA ALA A 52 16.36 -8.07 11.97
C ALA A 52 16.41 -8.41 13.47
N SER A 53 17.32 -9.29 13.90
CA SER A 53 17.51 -9.62 15.31
C SER A 53 17.97 -8.43 16.16
N ALA A 54 18.82 -7.54 15.62
CA ALA A 54 19.27 -6.34 16.29
C ALA A 54 18.12 -5.33 16.41
N SER A 55 17.44 -5.03 15.30
CA SER A 55 16.29 -4.12 15.30
C SER A 55 15.14 -4.60 16.19
N CYS A 56 14.85 -5.90 16.20
CA CYS A 56 13.84 -6.47 17.10
C CYS A 56 14.23 -6.33 18.57
N LYS A 57 15.52 -6.52 18.91
CA LYS A 57 15.99 -6.35 20.28
C LYS A 57 15.88 -4.89 20.74
N GLU A 58 16.34 -3.95 19.92
CA GLU A 58 16.21 -2.52 20.20
C GLU A 58 14.74 -2.09 20.37
N PHE A 59 13.86 -2.63 19.54
CA PHE A 59 12.42 -2.40 19.67
C PHE A 59 11.88 -2.91 21.00
N LEU A 60 12.20 -4.15 21.40
CA LEU A 60 11.77 -4.71 22.68
C LEU A 60 12.32 -3.89 23.85
N ASP A 61 13.61 -3.55 23.84
CA ASP A 61 14.23 -2.71 24.85
C ASP A 61 13.53 -1.34 24.96
N SER A 62 13.08 -0.78 23.84
CA SER A 62 12.33 0.49 23.81
C SER A 62 10.92 0.36 24.42
N VAL A 63 10.20 -0.73 24.11
CA VAL A 63 8.84 -1.00 24.60
C VAL A 63 8.86 -1.31 26.10
N ASP A 64 9.85 -2.07 26.56
CA ASP A 64 9.98 -2.46 27.96
C ASP A 64 10.48 -1.32 28.85
N SER A 65 11.09 -0.27 28.26
CA SER A 65 11.65 0.86 29.01
C SER A 65 10.63 1.64 29.85
N LYS A 66 9.37 1.68 29.41
CA LYS A 66 8.29 2.38 30.11
C LYS A 66 7.01 1.54 30.11
N PRO A 67 6.48 1.19 31.29
CA PRO A 67 5.26 0.40 31.36
C PRO A 67 4.06 1.18 30.81
N ASP A 68 3.28 0.53 29.95
CA ASP A 68 2.04 1.09 29.38
C ASP A 68 0.93 1.09 30.45
N PRO A 69 0.38 2.27 30.84
CA PRO A 69 -0.68 2.38 31.85
C PRO A 69 -1.97 1.62 31.53
N LEU A 70 -2.16 1.20 30.28
CA LEU A 70 -3.31 0.40 29.86
C LEU A 70 -3.07 -1.11 29.97
N LEU A 71 -1.83 -1.53 30.23
CA LEU A 71 -1.48 -2.93 30.39
C LEU A 71 -1.44 -3.32 31.89
N PRO A 72 -1.94 -4.51 32.27
CA PRO A 72 -2.01 -4.96 33.66
C PRO A 72 -0.66 -5.04 34.40
N GLN A 73 0.44 -4.96 33.66
CA GLN A 73 1.80 -5.17 34.15
C GLN A 73 2.48 -3.88 34.65
N THR A 74 1.75 -2.76 34.74
CA THR A 74 2.32 -1.53 35.30
C THR A 74 2.61 -1.69 36.79
N MET A 75 3.89 -1.66 37.14
CA MET A 75 4.34 -1.49 38.51
C MET A 75 4.02 -0.07 38.97
N GLY A 76 2.79 0.14 39.43
CA GLY A 76 2.31 1.41 39.95
C GLY A 76 0.99 1.23 40.70
N PRO A 77 0.65 2.14 41.64
CA PRO A 77 -0.64 2.11 42.30
C PRO A 77 -1.76 2.25 41.26
N VAL A 78 -2.78 1.39 41.36
CA VAL A 78 -3.97 1.44 40.50
C VAL A 78 -4.55 2.85 40.56
N ASN A 79 -4.56 3.54 39.42
CA ASN A 79 -5.14 4.87 39.35
C ASN A 79 -6.64 4.74 39.06
N THR A 80 -7.44 4.72 40.14
CA THR A 80 -8.91 4.62 40.11
C THR A 80 -9.59 5.78 39.37
N THR A 81 -8.87 6.85 39.03
CA THR A 81 -9.38 7.96 38.21
C THR A 81 -9.54 7.55 36.75
N TRP A 82 -8.83 6.51 36.27
CA TRP A 82 -8.97 6.02 34.90
C TRP A 82 -10.25 5.21 34.68
N ASP A 83 -10.81 4.64 35.75
CA ASP A 83 -12.10 3.93 35.72
C ASP A 83 -13.21 4.85 35.17
N GLN A 84 -13.10 6.17 35.32
CA GLN A 84 -14.09 7.11 34.76
C GLN A 84 -14.12 7.16 33.22
N TRP A 85 -13.04 6.74 32.54
CA TRP A 85 -12.92 6.72 31.08
C TRP A 85 -13.17 5.32 30.48
N PHE A 86 -12.92 4.26 31.26
CA PHE A 86 -13.07 2.87 30.80
C PHE A 86 -14.31 2.16 31.35
N GLU A 87 -14.85 2.59 32.50
CA GLU A 87 -16.15 2.16 32.98
C GLU A 87 -17.27 3.05 32.41
N ARG A 88 -18.46 2.46 32.27
CA ARG A 88 -19.66 3.23 31.95
C ARG A 88 -19.89 4.27 33.06
N PRO A 89 -20.39 5.48 32.74
CA PRO A 89 -20.81 6.43 33.77
C PRO A 89 -21.76 5.74 34.75
N LYS A 90 -21.35 5.61 36.01
CA LYS A 90 -22.11 4.91 37.07
C LYS A 90 -23.52 5.51 37.21
N GLU A 91 -23.62 6.80 36.93
CA GLU A 91 -24.85 7.57 36.95
C GLU A 91 -25.07 8.28 35.60
N ALA A 92 -25.09 7.53 34.50
CA ALA A 92 -25.91 7.98 33.39
C ALA A 92 -27.36 7.96 33.89
N LYS A 93 -27.86 9.08 34.43
CA LYS A 93 -29.31 9.31 34.52
C LYS A 93 -29.83 8.92 33.15
N ARG A 94 -30.50 7.77 33.05
CA ARG A 94 -31.07 7.32 31.78
C ARG A 94 -31.98 8.46 31.37
N CYS A 95 -31.58 9.29 30.41
CA CYS A 95 -32.55 10.21 29.85
C CYS A 95 -33.56 9.28 29.18
N GLY A 96 -34.83 9.37 29.58
CA GLY A 96 -35.93 8.58 29.04
C GLY A 96 -36.25 8.95 27.58
N CYS A 97 -35.26 9.41 26.85
CA CYS A 97 -35.36 9.84 25.47
C CYS A 97 -35.37 8.57 24.62
N PHE A 98 -36.53 8.24 24.05
CA PHE A 98 -36.61 7.28 22.98
C PHE A 98 -35.98 7.92 21.74
N ILE A 99 -35.02 7.24 21.11
CA ILE A 99 -34.56 7.61 19.78
C ILE A 99 -35.73 7.30 18.84
N LEU A 100 -36.36 8.36 18.33
CA LEU A 100 -37.42 8.29 17.31
C LEU A 100 -36.83 7.91 15.95
#